data_AF-L1N8Z8-F1
#
_entry.id   AF-L1N8Z8-F1
#
_cell.length_a   1.000
_cell.length_b   1.000
_cell.length_c   1.000
_cell.angle_alpha   90.00
_cell.angle_beta   90.00
_cell.angle_gamma   90.00
#
_symmetry.space_group_name_H-M   'P 1'
#
loop_
_entity.id
_entity.type
_entity.pdbx_description
1 polymer ?
#
loop_
_entity_poly.entity_id
_entity_poly.type
_entity_poly.pdbx_seq_one_letter_code
_entity_poly.pdbx_strand_id
1 'polypeptide(L)'
;MKRKEISVWTYADTILNELSKGVLLTTQADNKVNTMTISWGSLGIEWGCPIFTTFVREGRFTREQLEKNGQFTVNIPYGTFQKKILGFCGSRSGRDTDKIKEMGLTLVPGETIPVPAIKELPLTLECEVIYHQLQNLDAIRDRQLVAQCYPQDVPSNFTGSNKDAHIAFCGRILKAYILEE
;
A
#
# COMPACT_ATOMS: atom_id res chain seq x y z
N MET A 1 0.13 -6.18 -22.58
CA MET A 1 -0.69 -6.61 -21.43
C MET A 1 -1.99 -5.86 -21.48
N LYS A 2 -3.11 -6.57 -21.45
CA LYS A 2 -4.44 -5.97 -21.56
C LYS A 2 -4.93 -5.52 -20.19
N ARG A 3 -5.68 -4.42 -20.13
CA ARG A 3 -6.34 -3.95 -18.92
C ARG A 3 -7.84 -4.15 -19.05
N LYS A 4 -8.44 -4.82 -18.08
CA LYS A 4 -9.89 -4.85 -17.90
C LYS A 4 -10.25 -3.82 -16.82
N GLU A 5 -10.77 -2.68 -17.23
CA GLU A 5 -11.25 -1.66 -16.31
C GLU A 5 -12.40 -2.23 -15.44
N ILE A 6 -12.40 -1.89 -14.16
CA ILE A 6 -13.39 -2.37 -13.19
C ILE A 6 -13.94 -1.24 -12.33
N SER A 7 -15.15 -1.43 -11.81
CA SER A 7 -15.66 -0.63 -10.70
C SER A 7 -15.19 -1.23 -9.37
N VAL A 8 -14.55 -0.41 -8.53
CA VAL A 8 -14.10 -0.84 -7.20
C VAL A 8 -15.25 -1.33 -6.32
N TRP A 9 -16.47 -0.84 -6.56
CA TRP A 9 -17.66 -1.23 -5.80
C TRP A 9 -18.12 -2.65 -6.13
N THR A 10 -18.02 -3.03 -7.41
CA THR A 10 -18.32 -4.41 -7.84
C THR A 10 -17.34 -5.42 -7.25
N TYR A 11 -16.10 -4.98 -6.96
CA TYR A 11 -15.02 -5.82 -6.43
C TYR A 11 -14.71 -5.55 -4.96
N ALA A 12 -15.54 -4.80 -4.23
CA ALA A 12 -15.25 -4.35 -2.88
C ALA A 12 -14.98 -5.51 -1.91
N ASP A 13 -15.80 -6.57 -1.98
CA ASP A 13 -15.62 -7.77 -1.16
C ASP A 13 -14.28 -8.47 -1.46
N THR A 14 -13.94 -8.63 -2.74
CA THR A 14 -12.64 -9.20 -3.15
C THR A 14 -11.47 -8.35 -2.65
N ILE A 15 -11.54 -7.04 -2.84
CA ILE A 15 -10.52 -6.07 -2.43
C ILE A 15 -10.28 -6.16 -0.91
N LEU A 16 -11.35 -6.11 -0.11
CA LEU A 16 -11.25 -6.09 1.35
C LEU A 16 -10.85 -7.46 1.92
N ASN A 17 -11.34 -8.56 1.34
CA ASN A 17 -10.96 -9.91 1.76
C ASN A 17 -9.46 -10.17 1.51
N GLU A 18 -8.92 -9.77 0.36
CA GLU A 18 -7.49 -9.90 0.08
C GLU A 18 -6.64 -8.90 0.87
N LEU A 19 -7.15 -7.68 1.11
CA LEU A 19 -6.50 -6.70 1.99
C LEU A 19 -6.22 -7.29 3.37
N SER A 20 -7.17 -8.03 3.97
CA SER A 20 -6.95 -8.67 5.28
C SER A 20 -5.82 -9.71 5.31
N LYS A 21 -5.45 -10.27 4.15
CA LYS A 21 -4.39 -11.28 3.99
C LYS A 21 -3.04 -10.67 3.59
N GLY A 22 -3.07 -9.50 2.97
CA GLY A 22 -1.91 -8.75 2.52
C GLY A 22 -1.98 -8.40 1.04
N VAL A 23 -1.75 -7.12 0.74
CA VAL A 23 -1.65 -6.56 -0.61
C VAL A 23 -0.41 -5.70 -0.72
N LEU A 24 -0.04 -5.30 -1.93
CA LEU A 24 1.14 -4.48 -2.18
C LEU A 24 0.76 -3.01 -2.37
N LEU A 25 1.30 -2.15 -1.50
CA LEU A 25 1.32 -0.70 -1.67
C LEU A 25 2.62 -0.31 -2.39
N THR A 26 2.49 0.15 -3.63
CA THR A 26 3.62 0.48 -4.50
C THR A 26 3.72 1.98 -4.71
N THR A 27 4.93 2.50 -4.66
CA THR A 27 5.29 3.91 -4.83
C THR A 27 6.45 4.02 -5.81
N GLN A 28 6.60 5.21 -6.40
CA GLN A 28 7.80 5.56 -7.15
C GLN A 28 8.20 7.00 -6.86
N ALA A 29 9.47 7.24 -6.57
CA ALA A 29 10.07 8.57 -6.49
C ALA A 29 11.55 8.48 -6.88
N ASP A 30 12.11 9.53 -7.46
CA ASP A 30 13.53 9.60 -7.88
C ASP A 30 13.97 8.40 -8.73
N ASN A 31 13.12 7.97 -9.68
CA ASN A 31 13.30 6.79 -10.53
C ASN A 31 13.45 5.45 -9.76
N LYS A 32 13.09 5.41 -8.48
CA LYS A 32 13.12 4.19 -7.65
C LYS A 32 11.71 3.74 -7.30
N VAL A 33 11.32 2.59 -7.87
CA VAL A 33 10.08 1.90 -7.52
C VAL A 33 10.29 1.11 -6.23
N ASN A 34 9.30 1.15 -5.34
CA ASN A 34 9.30 0.36 -4.12
C ASN A 34 7.89 -0.14 -3.84
N THR A 35 7.79 -1.34 -3.28
CA THR A 35 6.51 -1.89 -2.84
C THR A 35 6.62 -2.42 -1.42
N MET A 36 5.59 -2.23 -0.60
CA MET A 36 5.49 -2.82 0.73
C MET A 36 4.20 -3.58 0.89
N THR A 37 4.22 -4.60 1.74
CA THR A 37 2.99 -5.30 2.11
C THR A 37 2.22 -4.51 3.16
N ILE A 38 0.93 -4.31 2.93
CA ILE A 38 -0.04 -3.82 3.92
C ILE A 38 -1.14 -4.86 4.06
N SER A 39 -1.65 -5.06 5.28
CA SER A 39 -2.79 -5.95 5.57
C SER A 39 -3.95 -5.21 6.22
N TRP A 40 -3.98 -3.88 6.06
CA TRP A 40 -4.98 -2.99 6.61
C TRP A 40 -5.12 -1.75 5.72
N GLY A 41 -6.30 -1.14 5.78
CA GLY A 41 -6.70 0.01 4.97
C GLY A 41 -8.22 0.10 4.93
N SER A 42 -8.75 1.10 4.24
CA SER A 42 -10.19 1.26 4.04
C SER A 42 -10.51 1.68 2.61
N LEU A 43 -11.49 0.99 2.01
CA LEU A 43 -12.15 1.41 0.78
C LEU A 43 -13.43 2.16 1.16
N GLY A 44 -13.62 3.36 0.65
CA GLY A 44 -14.76 4.18 1.05
C GLY A 44 -15.02 5.36 0.13
N ILE A 45 -15.96 6.21 0.54
CA ILE A 45 -16.29 7.46 -0.14
C ILE A 45 -16.05 8.61 0.82
N GLU A 46 -15.23 9.56 0.41
CA GLU A 46 -14.98 10.80 1.14
C GLU A 46 -14.94 11.96 0.13
N TRP A 47 -15.43 13.14 0.51
CA TRP A 47 -15.56 14.31 -0.37
C TRP A 47 -16.28 14.02 -1.71
N GLY A 48 -17.19 13.04 -1.72
CA GLY A 48 -17.93 12.62 -2.92
C GLY A 48 -17.09 11.84 -3.94
N CYS A 49 -15.89 11.35 -3.57
CA CYS A 49 -15.03 10.56 -4.45
C CYS A 49 -14.67 9.20 -3.84
N PRO A 50 -14.41 8.16 -4.66
CA PRO A 50 -13.91 6.89 -4.18
C PRO A 50 -12.50 7.06 -3.61
N ILE A 51 -12.27 6.58 -2.40
CA ILE A 51 -10.98 6.65 -1.71
C ILE A 51 -10.49 5.28 -1.27
N PHE A 52 -9.17 5.11 -1.28
CA PHE A 52 -8.48 4.07 -0.55
C PHE A 52 -7.57 4.73 0.48
N THR A 53 -7.84 4.52 1.76
CA THR A 53 -6.98 4.98 2.84
C THR A 53 -6.00 3.88 3.22
N THR A 54 -4.71 4.22 3.20
CA THR A 54 -3.64 3.34 3.68
C THR A 54 -2.95 3.94 4.91
N PHE A 55 -2.40 3.07 5.75
CA PHE A 55 -1.72 3.46 6.99
C PHE A 55 -0.26 3.05 6.91
N VAL A 56 0.63 4.04 6.85
CA VAL A 56 2.07 3.83 6.69
C VAL A 56 2.81 4.44 7.87
N ARG A 57 3.67 3.67 8.54
CA ARG A 57 4.47 4.15 9.67
C ARG A 57 5.51 5.17 9.25
N GLU A 58 5.85 6.09 10.16
CA GLU A 58 6.84 7.14 9.91
C GLU A 58 8.21 6.62 9.45
N GLY A 59 8.72 5.54 10.05
CA GLY A 59 10.02 4.98 9.65
C GLY A 59 10.05 4.28 8.28
N ARG A 60 8.90 4.04 7.64
CA ARG A 60 8.84 3.27 6.38
C ARG A 60 9.35 4.09 5.21
N PHE A 61 10.20 3.46 4.38
CA PHE A 61 10.67 4.05 3.14
C PHE A 61 9.53 4.47 2.19
N THR A 62 8.41 3.73 2.20
CA THR A 62 7.23 4.06 1.41
C THR A 62 6.65 5.43 1.78
N ARG A 63 6.71 5.86 3.05
CA ARG A 63 6.28 7.22 3.45
C ARG A 63 7.10 8.27 2.71
N GLU A 64 8.43 8.12 2.67
CA GLU A 64 9.30 9.10 2.01
C GLU A 64 9.00 9.24 0.53
N GLN A 65 8.63 8.14 -0.14
CA GLN A 65 8.22 8.21 -1.53
C GLN A 65 6.85 8.88 -1.69
N LEU A 66 5.90 8.60 -0.79
CA LEU A 66 4.60 9.26 -0.78
C LEU A 66 4.71 10.78 -0.57
N GLU A 67 5.62 11.23 0.29
CA GLU A 67 5.87 12.67 0.48
C GLU A 67 6.45 13.36 -0.76
N LYS A 68 7.16 12.61 -1.61
CA LYS A 68 7.77 13.15 -2.84
C LYS A 68 6.83 13.15 -4.04
N ASN A 69 6.11 12.03 -4.26
CA ASN A 69 5.32 11.82 -5.48
C ASN A 69 3.80 11.83 -5.24
N GLY A 70 3.32 11.72 -3.99
CA GLY A 70 1.89 11.79 -3.64
C GLY A 70 0.99 10.73 -4.28
N GLN A 71 1.53 9.85 -5.13
CA GLN A 71 0.78 8.89 -5.92
C GLN A 71 1.27 7.47 -5.61
N PHE A 72 0.35 6.51 -5.69
CA PHE A 72 0.64 5.12 -5.38
C PHE A 72 -0.31 4.17 -6.09
N THR A 73 0.10 2.91 -6.23
CA THR A 73 -0.79 1.83 -6.62
C THR A 73 -1.02 0.86 -5.48
N VAL A 74 -2.24 0.32 -5.39
CA VAL A 74 -2.56 -0.83 -4.55
C VAL A 74 -2.72 -2.03 -5.47
N ASN A 75 -1.87 -3.03 -5.32
CA ASN A 75 -1.82 -4.22 -6.16
C ASN A 75 -2.29 -5.40 -5.33
N ILE A 76 -3.39 -6.01 -5.76
CA ILE A 76 -4.20 -6.94 -4.99
C ILE A 76 -4.15 -8.31 -5.68
N PRO A 77 -3.93 -9.41 -4.93
CA PRO A 77 -4.02 -10.74 -5.50
C PRO A 77 -5.37 -10.97 -6.17
N TYR A 78 -5.34 -11.52 -7.38
CA TYR A 78 -6.53 -11.96 -8.08
C TYR A 78 -6.18 -13.20 -8.89
N GLY A 79 -6.70 -14.35 -8.47
CA GLY A 79 -6.23 -15.66 -8.93
C GLY A 79 -4.99 -16.15 -8.17
N THR A 80 -4.25 -17.07 -8.79
CA THR A 80 -3.07 -17.69 -8.18
C THR A 80 -1.87 -16.74 -8.19
N PHE A 81 -1.20 -16.60 -7.05
CA PHE A 81 0.03 -15.81 -6.95
C PHE A 81 1.02 -16.43 -5.93
N GLN A 82 2.28 -15.98 -5.97
CA GLN A 82 3.31 -16.46 -5.05
C GLN A 82 3.26 -15.71 -3.72
N LYS A 83 2.68 -16.33 -2.68
CA LYS A 83 2.54 -15.74 -1.33
C LYS A 83 3.85 -15.19 -0.72
N LYS A 84 5.01 -15.77 -1.10
CA LYS A 84 6.34 -15.28 -0.65
C LYS A 84 6.62 -13.82 -1.01
N ILE A 85 5.98 -13.28 -2.07
CA ILE A 85 6.08 -11.87 -2.47
C ILE A 85 5.67 -10.96 -1.31
N LEU A 86 4.53 -11.25 -0.68
CA LEU A 86 4.01 -10.45 0.44
C LEU A 86 4.95 -10.54 1.67
N GLY A 87 5.43 -11.74 2.00
CA GLY A 87 6.36 -11.91 3.12
C GLY A 87 7.68 -11.14 2.92
N PHE A 88 8.25 -11.21 1.71
CA PHE A 88 9.48 -10.50 1.39
C PHE A 88 9.30 -8.98 1.37
N CYS A 89 8.26 -8.49 0.71
CA CYS A 89 8.04 -7.04 0.55
C CYS A 89 7.65 -6.34 1.86
N GLY A 90 7.08 -7.07 2.83
CA GLY A 90 6.74 -6.54 4.15
C GLY A 90 7.91 -6.54 5.15
N SER A 91 8.87 -7.45 5.00
CA SER A 91 9.98 -7.67 5.94
C SER A 91 11.30 -6.99 5.54
N ARG A 92 11.38 -6.44 4.33
CA ARG A 92 12.58 -5.73 3.83
C ARG A 92 12.30 -4.27 3.52
N SER A 93 13.22 -3.40 3.94
CA SER A 93 13.18 -1.98 3.63
C SER A 93 13.60 -1.73 2.18
N GLY A 94 12.89 -0.85 1.48
CA GLY A 94 13.28 -0.42 0.14
C GLY A 94 14.48 0.55 0.12
N ARG A 95 14.95 1.01 1.29
CA ARG A 95 16.18 1.81 1.38
C ARG A 95 17.37 1.01 0.85
N ASP A 96 17.52 -0.21 1.37
CA ASP A 96 18.72 -1.03 1.21
C ASP A 96 18.48 -2.26 0.31
N THR A 97 17.25 -2.45 -0.18
CA THR A 97 16.87 -3.62 -0.98
C THR A 97 16.05 -3.21 -2.19
N ASP A 98 16.48 -3.62 -3.38
CA ASP A 98 15.69 -3.54 -4.60
C ASP A 98 14.70 -4.73 -4.64
N LYS A 99 13.55 -4.53 -3.99
CA LYS A 99 12.53 -5.58 -3.86
C LYS A 99 11.93 -6.02 -5.19
N ILE A 100 11.90 -5.13 -6.18
CA ILE A 100 11.38 -5.45 -7.52
C ILE A 100 12.31 -6.48 -8.17
N LYS A 101 13.62 -6.20 -8.15
CA LYS A 101 14.63 -7.11 -8.71
C LYS A 101 14.73 -8.43 -7.95
N GLU A 102 14.81 -8.37 -6.60
CA GLU A 102 14.98 -9.56 -5.75
C GLU A 102 13.82 -10.56 -5.88
N MET A 103 12.60 -10.07 -6.05
CA MET A 103 11.42 -10.92 -6.23
C MET A 103 11.07 -11.19 -7.70
N GLY A 104 11.81 -10.61 -8.65
CA GLY A 104 11.53 -10.72 -10.08
C GLY A 104 10.13 -10.19 -10.45
N LEU A 105 9.70 -9.10 -9.82
CA LEU A 105 8.37 -8.53 -10.04
C LEU A 105 8.30 -7.86 -11.41
N THR A 106 7.20 -8.10 -12.13
CA THR A 106 6.98 -7.51 -13.44
C THR A 106 6.24 -6.19 -13.29
N LEU A 107 6.95 -5.09 -13.51
CA LEU A 107 6.36 -3.75 -13.51
C LEU A 107 5.56 -3.53 -14.80
N VAL A 108 4.34 -3.04 -14.66
CA VAL A 108 3.51 -2.57 -15.78
C VAL A 108 3.27 -1.08 -15.59
N PRO A 109 3.60 -0.22 -16.58
CA PRO A 109 3.36 1.21 -16.47
C PRO A 109 1.93 1.52 -16.03
N GLY A 110 1.75 2.50 -15.14
CA GLY A 110 0.43 3.01 -14.79
C GLY A 110 -0.26 3.60 -16.03
N GLU A 111 -1.58 3.61 -16.00
CA GLU A 111 -2.43 4.17 -17.04
C GLU A 111 -2.70 5.68 -16.82
N THR A 112 -2.86 6.10 -15.56
CA THR A 112 -3.20 7.48 -15.19
C THR A 112 -2.08 8.15 -14.38
N ILE A 113 -1.34 7.37 -13.59
CA ILE A 113 -0.22 7.85 -12.76
C ILE A 113 1.11 7.19 -13.19
N PRO A 114 2.28 7.80 -12.92
CA PRO A 114 3.58 7.24 -13.29
C PRO A 114 3.98 6.03 -12.43
N VAL A 115 3.32 5.79 -11.30
CA VAL A 115 3.60 4.65 -10.43
C VAL A 115 3.10 3.35 -11.08
N PRO A 116 3.96 2.34 -11.26
CA PRO A 116 3.59 1.12 -11.97
C PRO A 116 2.67 0.22 -11.15
N ALA A 117 1.95 -0.63 -11.86
CA ALA A 117 1.30 -1.81 -11.32
C ALA A 117 2.27 -3.01 -11.24
N ILE A 118 1.91 -4.02 -10.45
CA ILE A 118 2.67 -5.28 -10.29
C ILE A 118 1.85 -6.41 -10.91
N LYS A 119 2.36 -7.03 -11.98
CA LYS A 119 1.65 -8.11 -12.71
C LYS A 119 1.24 -9.27 -11.81
N GLU A 120 2.09 -9.64 -10.86
CA GLU A 120 1.90 -10.79 -9.99
C GLU A 120 0.72 -10.61 -9.02
N LEU A 121 0.25 -9.37 -8.82
CA LEU A 121 -0.95 -9.01 -8.06
C LEU A 121 -1.85 -8.10 -8.93
N PRO A 122 -2.59 -8.70 -9.88
CA PRO A 122 -3.01 -8.00 -11.09
C PRO A 122 -4.20 -7.05 -10.91
N LEU A 123 -4.97 -7.13 -9.83
CA LEU A 123 -6.01 -6.15 -9.54
C LEU A 123 -5.35 -4.90 -8.97
N THR A 124 -5.38 -3.81 -9.73
CA THR A 124 -4.67 -2.57 -9.41
C THR A 124 -5.65 -1.44 -9.16
N LEU A 125 -5.40 -0.67 -8.10
CA LEU A 125 -5.98 0.65 -7.87
C LEU A 125 -4.89 1.70 -8.05
N GLU A 126 -5.11 2.68 -8.92
CA GLU A 126 -4.25 3.87 -9.03
C GLU A 126 -4.81 4.99 -8.17
N CYS A 127 -3.99 5.49 -7.26
CA CYS A 127 -4.42 6.45 -6.25
C CYS A 127 -3.52 7.69 -6.21
N GLU A 128 -4.14 8.83 -5.90
CA GLU A 128 -3.46 10.09 -5.61
C GLU A 128 -3.85 10.58 -4.22
N VAL A 129 -2.87 10.85 -3.37
CA VAL A 129 -3.07 11.37 -2.01
C VAL A 129 -3.72 12.75 -2.09
N ILE A 130 -4.89 12.87 -1.48
CA ILE A 130 -5.62 14.13 -1.36
C ILE A 130 -5.58 14.69 0.07
N TYR A 131 -5.30 13.84 1.05
CA TYR A 131 -5.15 14.21 2.45
C TYR A 131 -4.26 13.20 3.17
N HIS A 132 -3.47 13.67 4.13
CA HIS A 132 -2.77 12.77 5.05
C HIS A 132 -2.61 13.40 6.43
N GLN A 133 -2.59 12.56 7.47
CA GLN A 133 -2.49 13.00 8.85
C GLN A 133 -1.78 11.96 9.72
N LEU A 134 -0.82 12.40 10.54
CA LEU A 134 -0.21 11.56 11.56
C LEU A 134 -1.26 11.17 12.60
N GLN A 135 -1.38 9.87 12.90
CA GLN A 135 -2.29 9.39 13.93
C GLN A 135 -1.82 9.85 15.30
N ASN A 136 -2.69 10.58 16.00
CA ASN A 136 -2.46 10.94 17.39
C ASN A 136 -2.69 9.71 18.29
N LEU A 137 -1.61 9.14 18.83
CA LEU A 137 -1.68 7.98 19.73
C LEU A 137 -2.47 8.28 21.02
N ASP A 138 -2.49 9.53 21.47
CA ASP A 138 -3.27 9.96 22.64
C ASP A 138 -4.78 9.97 22.35
N ALA A 139 -5.18 10.04 21.08
CA ALA A 139 -6.58 9.94 20.70
C ALA A 139 -7.10 8.48 20.67
N ILE A 140 -6.23 7.48 20.68
CA ILE A 140 -6.61 6.06 20.66
C ILE A 140 -7.06 5.64 22.07
N ARG A 141 -8.37 5.45 22.27
CA ARG A 141 -8.94 5.13 23.59
C ARG A 141 -8.40 3.83 24.21
N ASP A 142 -8.16 2.82 23.37
CA ASP A 142 -7.64 1.53 23.82
C ASP A 142 -6.12 1.60 24.06
N ARG A 143 -5.73 1.69 25.33
CA ARG A 143 -4.32 1.76 25.73
C ARG A 143 -3.57 0.45 25.58
N GLN A 144 -4.26 -0.69 25.64
CA GLN A 144 -3.63 -1.98 25.38
C GLN A 144 -3.25 -2.08 23.90
N LEU A 145 -4.13 -1.64 23.01
CA LEU A 145 -3.84 -1.54 21.59
C LEU A 145 -2.64 -0.62 21.32
N VAL A 146 -2.57 0.54 21.98
CA VAL A 146 -1.42 1.45 21.82
C VAL A 146 -0.11 0.75 22.24
N ALA A 147 -0.08 0.10 23.40
CA ALA A 147 1.11 -0.59 23.87
C ALA A 147 1.54 -1.75 22.95
N GLN A 148 0.57 -2.50 22.40
CA GLN A 148 0.82 -3.63 21.50
C GLN A 148 1.29 -3.19 20.11
N CYS A 149 0.68 -2.13 19.56
CA CYS A 149 0.97 -1.66 18.21
C CYS A 149 2.14 -0.67 18.16
N TYR A 150 2.39 0.07 19.24
CA TYR A 150 3.39 1.14 19.33
C TYR A 150 4.32 1.03 20.55
N PRO A 151 5.02 -0.12 20.72
CA PRO A 151 5.98 -0.29 21.81
C PRO A 151 7.13 0.73 21.67
N GLN A 152 7.28 1.61 22.65
CA GLN A 152 8.19 2.77 22.57
C GLN A 152 9.68 2.41 22.67
N ASP A 153 9.97 1.21 23.16
CA ASP A 153 11.31 0.62 23.26
C ASP A 153 11.77 -0.09 21.97
N VAL A 154 10.86 -0.32 21.01
CA VAL A 154 11.20 -1.00 19.74
C VAL A 154 11.57 0.04 18.67
N PRO A 155 12.77 -0.06 18.06
CA PRO A 155 13.26 0.93 17.11
C PRO A 155 12.50 0.95 15.77
N SER A 156 12.53 2.11 15.12
CA SER A 156 11.84 2.40 13.85
C SER A 156 12.23 1.49 12.67
N ASN A 157 13.41 0.84 12.73
CA ASN A 157 13.86 -0.08 11.70
C ASN A 157 13.21 -1.48 11.79
N PHE A 158 12.53 -1.80 12.89
CA PHE A 158 11.81 -3.05 13.03
C PHE A 158 10.53 -3.04 12.19
N THR A 159 10.28 -4.11 11.44
CA THR A 159 9.19 -4.16 10.45
C THR A 159 7.83 -4.58 11.03
N GLY A 160 7.76 -4.92 12.32
CA GLY A 160 6.50 -5.22 13.01
C GLY A 160 5.95 -4.01 13.77
N SER A 161 5.35 -4.27 14.94
CA SER A 161 5.05 -3.23 15.93
C SER A 161 6.33 -2.54 16.38
N ASN A 162 6.40 -1.23 16.22
CA ASN A 162 7.53 -0.41 16.62
C ASN A 162 7.03 0.95 17.16
N LYS A 163 7.94 1.79 17.67
CA LYS A 163 7.57 3.07 18.30
C LYS A 163 6.85 4.08 17.40
N ASP A 164 6.98 3.94 16.07
CA ASP A 164 6.51 4.94 15.12
C ASP A 164 5.00 4.88 14.93
N ALA A 165 4.34 6.02 15.00
CA ALA A 165 2.92 6.13 14.66
C ALA A 165 2.70 5.92 13.15
N HIS A 166 1.46 5.57 12.78
CA HIS A 166 1.07 5.55 11.37
C HIS A 166 0.61 6.94 10.93
N ILE A 167 0.90 7.28 9.68
CA ILE A 167 0.23 8.34 8.94
C ILE A 167 -0.90 7.68 8.15
N ALA A 168 -2.11 8.23 8.28
CA ALA A 168 -3.22 7.88 7.41
C ALA A 168 -3.09 8.68 6.11
N PHE A 169 -2.97 8.01 4.98
CA PHE A 169 -2.96 8.61 3.65
C PHE A 169 -4.28 8.29 2.95
N CYS A 170 -5.14 9.29 2.76
CA CYS A 170 -6.37 9.17 1.97
C CYS A 170 -6.04 9.40 0.50
N GLY A 171 -6.04 8.33 -0.29
CA GLY A 171 -5.83 8.39 -1.73
C GLY A 171 -7.15 8.37 -2.48
N ARG A 172 -7.42 9.38 -3.31
CA ARG A 172 -8.49 9.33 -4.31
C ARG A 172 -8.16 8.24 -5.31
N ILE A 173 -9.08 7.31 -5.54
CA ILE A 173 -8.94 6.28 -6.58
C ILE A 173 -9.23 6.94 -7.92
N LEU A 174 -8.20 7.04 -8.76
CA LEU A 174 -8.27 7.61 -10.10
C LEU A 174 -8.69 6.55 -11.12
N LYS A 175 -8.18 5.32 -10.96
CA LYS A 175 -8.48 4.21 -11.86
C LYS A 175 -8.39 2.86 -11.14
N ALA A 176 -9.17 1.89 -11.62
CA ALA A 176 -9.11 0.50 -11.15
C ALA A 176 -9.22 -0.47 -12.33
N TYR A 177 -8.35 -1.47 -12.37
CA TYR A 177 -8.35 -2.45 -13.44
C TYR A 177 -7.76 -3.78 -12.97
N ILE A 178 -8.02 -4.83 -13.75
CA ILE A 178 -7.36 -6.13 -13.64
C ILE A 178 -6.46 -6.29 -14.86
N LEU A 179 -5.21 -6.66 -14.63
CA LEU A 179 -4.28 -7.00 -15.69
C LEU A 179 -4.55 -8.42 -16.22
N GLU A 180 -4.76 -8.52 -17.53
CA GLU A 180 -4.97 -9.79 -18.26
C GLU A 180 -3.76 -10.05 -19.17
N GLU A 181 -3.48 -11.34 -19.42
CA GLU A 181 -2.42 -11.76 -20.37
C GLU A 181 -2.59 -11.13 -21.76
#